data_AF-A0A2X0ITZ5-F1
#
_entry.id   AF-A0A2X0ITZ5-F1
#
_cell.length_a   1.000
_cell.length_b   1.000
_cell.length_c   1.000
_cell.angle_alpha   90.00
_cell.angle_beta   90.00
_cell.angle_gamma   90.00
#
_symmetry.space_group_name_H-M   'P 1'
#
loop_
_entity.id
_entity.type
_entity.pdbx_description
1 polymer ?
#
loop_
_entity_poly.entity_id
_entity_poly.type
_entity_poly.pdbx_seq_one_letter_code
_entity_poly.pdbx_strand_id
1 'polypeptide(L)'
;MRHRSRAAIALPVLALSAALALSGCSSGGVQRELPGTAQSSSSVGPEGTDFSVQGRNVDLRITQAAVRLGTTGGAQLQMGVDNAGPVTEHLALAAVEGKVATLDGTANNAKSTAGVLIASGTTASFGAADGPKIVLTNGAALKVGGTVPVMLQFGIAGMVRIDVPVLN
;
A
#
# COMPACT_ATOMS: atom_id res chain seq x y z
N MET A 1 72.63 -32.64 11.36
CA MET A 1 72.70 -34.11 11.27
C MET A 1 71.33 -34.67 11.67
N ARG A 2 70.54 -35.10 10.68
CA ARG A 2 70.24 -36.51 10.34
C ARG A 2 68.98 -37.04 11.06
N HIS A 3 67.91 -37.11 10.25
CA HIS A 3 66.87 -38.13 10.14
C HIS A 3 66.28 -38.79 11.39
N ARG A 4 64.94 -38.86 11.43
CA ARG A 4 64.23 -40.14 11.22
C ARG A 4 62.75 -39.94 10.88
N SER A 5 62.40 -40.47 9.72
CA SER A 5 61.05 -40.69 9.18
C SER A 5 60.25 -41.66 10.04
N ARG A 6 58.91 -41.59 9.97
CA ARG A 6 58.03 -42.76 9.81
C ARG A 6 56.59 -42.35 9.46
N ALA A 7 56.09 -42.95 8.38
CA ALA A 7 54.71 -42.92 7.91
C ALA A 7 53.83 -43.90 8.70
N ALA A 8 52.49 -43.73 8.66
CA ALA A 8 51.53 -44.76 8.21
C ALA A 8 50.06 -44.49 8.63
N ILE A 9 49.18 -44.48 7.61
CA ILE A 9 47.92 -45.26 7.45
C ILE A 9 46.67 -44.93 8.30
N ALA A 10 45.66 -44.44 7.55
CA ALA A 10 44.20 -44.71 7.51
C ALA A 10 43.42 -45.33 8.68
N LEU A 11 42.18 -44.83 8.86
CA LEU A 11 40.92 -45.62 8.89
C LEU A 11 39.68 -44.67 8.88
N PRO A 12 38.65 -44.89 8.05
CA PRO A 12 37.36 -44.21 8.16
C PRO A 12 36.45 -44.99 9.11
N VAL A 13 35.86 -44.32 10.12
CA VAL A 13 34.86 -44.95 11.00
C VAL A 13 33.46 -44.52 10.58
N LEU A 14 32.66 -45.54 10.29
CA LEU A 14 31.24 -45.49 9.98
C LEU A 14 30.39 -44.96 11.16
N ALA A 15 29.33 -44.25 10.75
CA ALA A 15 27.94 -44.28 11.25
C ALA A 15 27.66 -43.99 12.74
N LEU A 16 26.74 -43.03 12.96
CA LEU A 16 25.69 -43.22 13.96
C LEU A 16 24.43 -42.46 13.55
N SER A 17 23.38 -43.22 13.23
CA SER A 17 22.02 -42.76 12.99
C SER A 17 21.44 -42.12 14.24
N ALA A 18 20.98 -40.87 14.14
CA ALA A 18 20.10 -40.25 15.13
C ALA A 18 18.73 -40.03 14.48
N ALA A 19 17.88 -41.05 14.56
CA ALA A 19 16.45 -40.91 14.33
C ALA A 19 15.84 -40.23 15.57
N LEU A 20 15.61 -38.91 15.51
CA LEU A 20 14.74 -38.25 16.47
C LEU A 20 13.29 -38.39 15.98
N ALA A 21 12.60 -39.36 16.56
CA ALA A 21 11.14 -39.42 16.53
C ALA A 21 10.59 -38.21 17.28
N LEU A 22 10.19 -37.17 16.53
CA LEU A 22 9.34 -36.10 17.05
C LEU A 22 7.92 -36.67 17.18
N SER A 23 7.59 -37.10 18.40
CA SER A 23 6.22 -37.31 18.86
C SER A 23 5.49 -35.96 18.84
N GLY A 24 4.87 -35.66 17.69
CA GLY A 24 4.03 -34.48 17.49
C GLY A 24 2.80 -34.55 18.39
N CYS A 25 2.73 -33.64 19.36
CA CYS A 25 1.56 -33.39 20.18
C CYS A 25 0.38 -33.02 19.27
N SER A 26 -0.55 -33.96 19.09
CA SER A 26 -1.88 -33.67 18.55
C SER A 26 -2.66 -32.86 19.59
N SER A 27 -2.40 -31.56 19.63
CA SER A 27 -3.34 -30.60 20.18
C SER A 27 -4.11 -30.06 18.99
N GLY A 28 -5.44 -30.18 19.02
CA GLY A 28 -6.35 -29.57 18.06
C GLY A 28 -6.24 -28.06 18.13
N GLY A 29 -5.15 -27.53 17.57
CA GLY A 29 -4.96 -26.11 17.33
C GLY A 29 -5.84 -25.73 16.16
N VAL A 30 -6.69 -24.73 16.35
CA VAL A 30 -7.30 -24.01 15.24
C VAL A 30 -6.14 -23.59 14.34
N GLN A 31 -6.04 -24.16 13.14
CA GLN A 31 -5.01 -23.79 12.17
C GLN A 31 -5.26 -22.32 11.83
N ARG A 32 -4.54 -21.43 12.51
CA ARG A 32 -4.56 -20.01 12.20
C ARG A 32 -3.90 -19.89 10.84
N GLU A 33 -4.73 -19.68 9.82
CA GLU A 33 -4.27 -19.41 8.46
C GLU A 33 -3.23 -18.29 8.53
N LEU A 34 -2.07 -18.53 7.93
CA LEU A 34 -0.99 -17.54 7.87
C LEU A 34 -1.57 -16.26 7.27
N PRO A 35 -1.29 -15.07 7.82
CA PRO A 35 -1.68 -13.84 7.17
C PRO A 35 -1.16 -13.85 5.74
N GLY A 36 -2.06 -13.85 4.75
CA GLY A 36 -1.65 -13.67 3.36
C GLY A 36 -0.87 -12.36 3.25
N THR A 37 0.28 -12.39 2.58
CA THR A 37 1.05 -11.17 2.32
C THR A 37 0.22 -10.23 1.46
N ALA A 38 0.10 -8.97 1.89
CA ALA A 38 -0.55 -7.95 1.07
C ALA A 38 0.18 -7.84 -0.28
N GLN A 39 -0.59 -7.81 -1.37
CA GLN A 39 -0.09 -7.66 -2.72
C GLN A 39 -0.42 -6.24 -3.20
N SER A 40 0.52 -5.58 -3.85
CA SER A 40 0.28 -4.26 -4.43
C SER A 40 0.89 -4.15 -5.82
N SER A 41 0.25 -3.37 -6.68
CA SER A 41 0.77 -3.05 -8.01
C SER A 41 0.59 -1.56 -8.31
N SER A 42 1.43 -1.03 -9.20
CA SER A 42 1.33 0.35 -9.66
C SER A 42 1.70 0.45 -11.13
N SER A 43 0.99 1.30 -11.86
CA SER A 43 1.30 1.66 -13.24
C SER A 43 1.02 3.13 -13.47
N VAL A 44 1.95 3.83 -14.11
CA VAL A 44 1.80 5.25 -14.45
C VAL A 44 1.38 5.37 -15.92
N GLY A 45 0.29 6.08 -16.18
CA GLY A 45 -0.20 6.40 -17.51
C GLY A 45 -0.23 7.92 -17.76
N PRO A 46 -0.63 8.35 -18.97
CA PRO A 46 -0.68 9.77 -19.33
C PRO A 46 -1.70 10.56 -18.50
N GLU A 47 -2.77 9.90 -18.04
CA GLU A 47 -3.86 10.52 -17.29
C GLU A 47 -3.71 10.45 -15.76
N GLY A 48 -2.68 9.75 -15.28
CA GLY A 48 -2.48 9.53 -13.85
C GLY A 48 -1.83 8.19 -13.52
N THR A 49 -1.71 7.92 -12.23
CA THR A 49 -1.20 6.67 -11.68
C THR A 49 -2.37 5.78 -11.26
N ASP A 50 -2.34 4.53 -11.72
CA ASP A 50 -3.18 3.47 -11.19
C ASP A 50 -2.39 2.69 -10.12
N PHE A 51 -3.08 2.30 -9.06
CA PHE A 51 -2.51 1.52 -7.96
C PHE A 51 -3.57 0.55 -7.44
N SER A 52 -3.16 -0.66 -7.08
CA SER A 52 -4.04 -1.60 -6.40
C SER A 52 -3.35 -2.19 -5.17
N VAL A 53 -4.13 -2.48 -4.14
CA VAL A 53 -3.69 -3.24 -2.98
C VAL A 53 -4.74 -4.28 -2.61
N GLN A 54 -4.28 -5.51 -2.42
CA GLN A 54 -5.10 -6.64 -2.05
C GLN A 54 -4.50 -7.31 -0.82
N GLY A 55 -5.37 -7.72 0.09
CA GLY A 55 -4.99 -8.37 1.32
C GLY A 55 -6.21 -8.83 2.10
N ARG A 56 -6.00 -9.23 3.35
CA ARG A 56 -7.12 -9.64 4.20
C ARG A 56 -8.08 -8.46 4.41
N ASN A 57 -9.32 -8.61 3.95
CA ASN A 57 -10.38 -7.59 4.01
C ASN A 57 -10.10 -6.31 3.21
N VAL A 58 -9.09 -6.31 2.34
CA VAL A 58 -8.70 -5.16 1.53
C VAL A 58 -8.68 -5.58 0.07
N ASP A 59 -9.47 -4.90 -0.74
CA ASP A 59 -9.36 -4.92 -2.19
C ASP A 59 -9.67 -3.49 -2.66
N LEU A 60 -8.61 -2.69 -2.75
CA LEU A 60 -8.69 -1.28 -3.14
C LEU A 60 -7.98 -1.08 -4.46
N ARG A 61 -8.63 -0.34 -5.35
CA ARG A 61 -8.01 0.16 -6.57
C ARG A 61 -8.13 1.67 -6.64
N ILE A 62 -7.00 2.33 -6.75
CA ILE A 62 -6.87 3.74 -7.06
C ILE A 62 -6.69 3.88 -8.56
N THR A 63 -7.49 4.72 -9.20
CA THR A 63 -7.41 4.97 -10.65
C THR A 63 -7.14 6.43 -10.95
N GLN A 64 -6.30 6.66 -11.97
CA GLN A 64 -5.99 7.98 -12.53
C GLN A 64 -5.61 9.01 -11.46
N ALA A 65 -4.79 8.60 -10.48
CA ALA A 65 -4.32 9.51 -9.45
C ALA A 65 -3.39 10.55 -10.06
N ALA A 66 -3.74 11.83 -9.92
CA ALA A 66 -2.97 12.95 -10.43
C ALA A 66 -3.20 14.20 -9.59
N VAL A 67 -2.17 15.03 -9.45
CA VAL A 67 -2.38 16.40 -8.95
C VAL A 67 -2.81 17.27 -10.12
N ARG A 68 -3.95 17.97 -9.98
CA ARG A 68 -4.45 18.95 -10.96
C ARG A 68 -4.19 20.36 -10.44
N LEU A 69 -3.49 21.17 -11.22
CA LEU A 69 -3.21 22.57 -10.90
C LEU A 69 -4.28 23.48 -11.53
N GLY A 70 -4.99 24.23 -10.70
CA GLY A 70 -5.96 25.23 -11.12
C GLY A 70 -5.31 26.55 -11.55
N THR A 71 -6.06 27.35 -12.30
CA THR A 71 -5.61 28.62 -12.90
C THR A 71 -5.23 29.70 -11.89
N THR A 72 -5.71 29.62 -10.65
CA THR A 72 -5.43 30.60 -9.57
C THR A 72 -4.39 30.08 -8.55
N GLY A 73 -3.59 29.09 -8.91
CA GLY A 73 -2.60 28.48 -8.02
C GLY A 73 -3.19 27.51 -6.97
N GLY A 74 -4.51 27.27 -7.04
CA GLY A 74 -5.14 26.17 -6.32
C GLY A 74 -4.68 24.83 -6.89
N ALA A 75 -4.62 23.79 -6.07
CA ALA A 75 -4.33 22.45 -6.55
C ALA A 75 -5.19 21.43 -5.81
N GLN A 76 -5.52 20.34 -6.49
CA GLN A 76 -6.26 19.23 -5.90
C GLN A 76 -5.64 17.90 -6.31
N LEU A 77 -5.70 16.90 -5.44
CA LEU A 77 -5.48 15.52 -5.85
C LEU A 77 -6.80 14.96 -6.41
N GLN A 78 -6.77 14.56 -7.67
CA GLN A 78 -7.86 13.84 -8.34
C GLN A 78 -7.53 12.36 -8.38
N MET A 79 -8.49 11.49 -8.04
CA MET A 79 -8.38 10.04 -8.17
C MET A 79 -9.75 9.36 -8.03
N GLY A 80 -9.92 8.21 -8.66
CA GLY A 80 -10.96 7.26 -8.29
C GLY A 80 -10.45 6.30 -7.22
N VAL A 81 -11.26 5.97 -6.22
CA VAL A 81 -10.95 4.91 -5.24
C VAL A 81 -12.11 3.92 -5.22
N ASP A 82 -11.89 2.75 -5.81
CA ASP A 82 -12.80 1.62 -5.88
C ASP A 82 -12.52 0.68 -4.70
N ASN A 83 -13.52 0.47 -3.84
CA ASN A 83 -13.44 -0.43 -2.70
C ASN A 83 -14.26 -1.69 -2.97
N ALA A 84 -13.63 -2.68 -3.60
CA ALA A 84 -14.22 -4.00 -3.82
C ALA A 84 -14.13 -4.91 -2.59
N GLY A 85 -13.42 -4.48 -1.54
CA GLY A 85 -13.27 -5.20 -0.29
C GLY A 85 -14.60 -5.31 0.49
N PRO A 86 -14.74 -6.31 1.38
CA PRO A 86 -15.98 -6.55 2.12
C PRO A 86 -16.20 -5.57 3.28
N VAL A 87 -15.28 -4.63 3.52
CA VAL A 87 -15.31 -3.71 4.66
C VAL A 87 -15.33 -2.27 4.15
N THR A 88 -16.09 -1.43 4.82
CA THR A 88 -16.11 0.02 4.58
C THR A 88 -14.76 0.64 4.90
N GLU A 89 -14.28 1.49 4.02
CA GLU A 89 -13.00 2.19 4.16
C GLU A 89 -13.22 3.68 4.42
N HIS A 90 -12.20 4.33 5.01
CA HIS A 90 -12.14 5.79 5.11
C HIS A 90 -10.77 6.27 4.64
N LEU A 91 -10.76 7.31 3.78
CA LEU A 91 -9.54 8.08 3.52
C LEU A 91 -9.37 9.08 4.66
N ALA A 92 -8.49 8.75 5.61
CA ALA A 92 -8.25 9.54 6.82
C ALA A 92 -7.31 10.72 6.58
N LEU A 93 -6.33 10.54 5.70
CA LEU A 93 -5.34 11.56 5.39
C LEU A 93 -4.86 11.43 3.96
N ALA A 94 -4.61 12.57 3.32
CA ALA A 94 -3.79 12.66 2.12
C ALA A 94 -2.70 13.70 2.34
N ALA A 95 -1.48 13.42 1.89
CA ALA A 95 -0.38 14.38 1.89
C ALA A 95 0.38 14.33 0.56
N VAL A 96 0.75 15.50 0.06
CA VAL A 96 1.54 15.65 -1.17
C VAL A 96 2.82 16.38 -0.79
N GLU A 97 3.98 15.80 -1.12
CA GLU A 97 5.29 16.31 -0.68
C GLU A 97 5.39 16.56 0.84
N GLY A 98 4.75 15.69 1.63
CA GLY A 98 4.72 15.79 3.09
C GLY A 98 3.84 16.91 3.66
N LYS A 99 3.11 17.65 2.81
CA LYS A 99 2.10 18.63 3.24
C LYS A 99 0.72 17.98 3.26
N VAL A 100 0.06 18.03 4.42
CA VAL A 100 -1.27 17.45 4.60
C VAL A 100 -2.30 18.28 3.82
N ALA A 101 -3.09 17.58 3.01
CA ALA A 101 -4.20 18.14 2.25
C ALA A 101 -5.45 18.30 3.12
N THR A 102 -6.34 19.19 2.72
CA THR A 102 -7.68 19.27 3.29
C THR A 102 -8.59 18.28 2.58
N LEU A 103 -9.25 17.42 3.36
CA LEU A 103 -10.25 16.49 2.84
C LEU A 103 -11.64 17.08 3.04
N ASP A 104 -12.48 17.08 2.02
CA ASP A 104 -13.90 17.45 2.12
C ASP A 104 -14.78 16.33 1.57
N GLY A 105 -15.82 16.00 2.33
CA GLY A 105 -16.77 14.94 1.96
C GLY A 105 -17.96 15.48 1.19
N THR A 106 -18.83 14.56 0.78
CA THR A 106 -20.15 14.85 0.19
C THR A 106 -21.24 14.11 0.96
N ALA A 107 -22.50 14.21 0.54
CA ALA A 107 -23.57 13.40 1.15
C ALA A 107 -23.33 11.89 0.99
N ASN A 108 -22.78 11.47 -0.16
CA ASN A 108 -22.52 10.05 -0.47
C ASN A 108 -21.15 9.57 0.05
N ASN A 109 -20.19 10.48 0.19
CA ASN A 109 -18.87 10.22 0.76
C ASN A 109 -18.68 11.12 1.99
N ALA A 110 -19.50 10.92 3.01
CA ALA A 110 -19.52 11.77 4.19
C ALA A 110 -18.14 11.79 4.88
N LYS A 111 -17.72 12.98 5.30
CA LYS A 111 -16.53 13.16 6.13
C LYS A 111 -16.92 13.00 7.60
N SER A 112 -16.22 12.13 8.31
CA SER A 112 -16.31 11.95 9.75
C SER A 112 -14.94 12.11 10.41
N THR A 113 -14.84 11.83 11.71
CA THR A 113 -13.54 11.74 12.41
C THR A 113 -12.64 10.64 11.87
N ALA A 114 -13.20 9.62 11.20
CA ALA A 114 -12.42 8.56 10.56
C ALA A 114 -11.86 8.95 9.17
N GLY A 115 -12.33 10.07 8.59
CA GLY A 115 -11.99 10.50 7.24
C GLY A 115 -13.19 10.53 6.31
N VAL A 116 -12.92 10.56 5.00
CA VAL A 116 -13.95 10.51 3.95
C VAL A 116 -14.36 9.06 3.70
N LEU A 117 -15.65 8.79 3.85
CA LEU A 117 -16.25 7.46 3.68
C LEU A 117 -16.10 6.92 2.25
N ILE A 118 -15.66 5.67 2.14
CA ILE A 118 -15.63 4.89 0.90
C ILE A 118 -16.31 3.54 1.20
N ALA A 119 -17.61 3.46 0.93
CA ALA A 119 -18.41 2.28 1.26
C ALA A 119 -17.91 1.04 0.48
N SER A 120 -18.06 -0.13 1.08
CA SER A 120 -17.78 -1.41 0.42
C SER A 120 -18.66 -1.58 -0.82
N GLY A 121 -18.06 -2.08 -1.90
CA GLY A 121 -18.70 -2.26 -3.20
C GLY A 121 -18.95 -0.96 -3.98
N THR A 122 -18.28 0.14 -3.61
CA THR A 122 -18.50 1.45 -4.25
C THR A 122 -17.20 2.12 -4.67
N THR A 123 -17.32 3.12 -5.54
CA THR A 123 -16.21 3.98 -5.96
C THR A 123 -16.44 5.41 -5.48
N ALA A 124 -15.43 5.99 -4.82
CA ALA A 124 -15.36 7.41 -4.50
C ALA A 124 -14.52 8.15 -5.56
N SER A 125 -15.11 9.11 -6.26
CA SER A 125 -14.41 9.91 -7.28
C SER A 125 -13.95 11.24 -6.71
N PHE A 126 -12.75 11.28 -6.13
CA PHE A 126 -12.18 12.50 -5.56
C PHE A 126 -11.81 13.51 -6.65
N GLY A 127 -12.20 14.77 -6.44
CA GLY A 127 -11.92 15.86 -7.37
C GLY A 127 -12.91 15.99 -8.54
N ALA A 128 -13.81 15.01 -8.75
CA ALA A 128 -14.93 15.12 -9.71
C ALA A 128 -15.91 16.21 -9.27
N ALA A 129 -16.74 16.74 -10.18
CA ALA A 129 -17.62 17.91 -9.94
C ALA A 129 -18.40 17.81 -8.61
N ASP A 130 -19.15 16.71 -8.43
CA ASP A 130 -19.97 16.43 -7.24
C ASP A 130 -19.33 15.40 -6.28
N GLY A 131 -18.03 15.14 -6.45
CA GLY A 131 -17.27 14.19 -5.65
C GLY A 131 -16.61 14.82 -4.42
N PRO A 132 -16.15 13.99 -3.47
CA PRO A 132 -15.32 14.47 -2.35
C PRO A 132 -14.04 15.15 -2.87
N LYS A 133 -13.43 16.01 -2.07
CA LYS A 133 -12.27 16.82 -2.50
C LYS A 133 -11.05 16.53 -1.64
N ILE A 134 -9.89 16.64 -2.26
CA ILE A 134 -8.57 16.60 -1.63
C ILE A 134 -7.84 17.87 -2.07
N VAL A 135 -7.99 18.94 -1.29
CA VAL A 135 -7.49 20.27 -1.62
C VAL A 135 -6.08 20.43 -1.08
N LEU A 136 -5.14 20.78 -1.97
CA LEU A 136 -3.74 20.97 -1.64
C LEU A 136 -3.49 22.44 -1.28
N THR A 137 -2.75 22.66 -0.20
CA THR A 137 -2.38 24.01 0.25
C THR A 137 -1.03 24.48 -0.33
N ASN A 138 -0.31 23.60 -1.02
CA ASN A 138 1.02 23.85 -1.60
C ASN A 138 1.04 23.91 -3.14
N GLY A 139 -0.10 24.15 -3.79
CA GLY A 139 -0.22 24.11 -5.26
C GLY A 139 0.81 24.96 -6.02
N ALA A 140 1.17 26.14 -5.49
CA ALA A 140 2.14 27.05 -6.11
C ALA A 140 3.59 26.50 -6.17
N ALA A 141 3.92 25.49 -5.36
CA ALA A 141 5.25 24.86 -5.39
C ALA A 141 5.37 23.74 -6.43
N LEU A 142 4.23 23.27 -6.95
CA LEU A 142 4.14 22.11 -7.84
C LEU A 142 4.33 22.54 -9.30
N LYS A 143 4.89 21.65 -10.13
CA LYS A 143 5.22 21.93 -11.53
C LYS A 143 4.59 20.90 -12.45
N VAL A 144 3.84 21.37 -13.43
CA VAL A 144 3.23 20.55 -14.50
C VAL A 144 4.30 19.72 -15.22
N GLY A 145 3.98 18.47 -15.53
CA GLY A 145 4.87 17.53 -16.20
C GLY A 145 5.86 16.83 -15.28
N GLY A 146 5.93 17.22 -13.99
CA GLY A 146 6.66 16.49 -12.96
C GLY A 146 5.83 15.36 -12.34
N THR A 147 6.48 14.57 -11.49
CA THR A 147 5.82 13.62 -10.59
C THR A 147 6.07 14.01 -9.14
N VAL A 148 5.11 13.75 -8.26
CA VAL A 148 5.21 14.03 -6.83
C VAL A 148 4.75 12.84 -6.00
N PRO A 149 5.41 12.57 -4.85
CA PRO A 149 4.99 11.52 -3.95
C PRO A 149 3.74 11.95 -3.18
N VAL A 150 2.76 11.06 -3.16
CA VAL A 150 1.50 11.18 -2.43
C VAL A 150 1.44 10.07 -1.40
N MET A 151 1.15 10.45 -0.15
CA MET A 151 0.82 9.51 0.91
C MET A 151 -0.68 9.55 1.17
N LEU A 152 -1.31 8.39 1.19
CA LEU A 152 -2.72 8.22 1.50
C LEU A 152 -2.84 7.28 2.70
N GLN A 153 -3.56 7.69 3.73
CA GLN A 153 -3.87 6.84 4.87
C GLN A 153 -5.31 6.37 4.76
N PHE A 154 -5.47 5.08 4.57
CA PHE A 154 -6.74 4.39 4.70
C PHE A 154 -6.87 3.77 6.10
N GLY A 155 -8.10 3.62 6.59
CA GLY A 155 -8.39 3.03 7.89
C GLY A 155 -8.07 1.54 7.97
N ILE A 156 -8.41 0.76 6.92
CA ILE A 156 -8.20 -0.69 6.87
C ILE A 156 -6.98 -1.04 6.03
N ALA A 157 -6.85 -0.50 4.82
CA ALA A 157 -5.70 -0.74 3.96
C ALA A 157 -4.38 -0.12 4.47
N GLY A 158 -4.48 0.81 5.42
CA GLY A 158 -3.33 1.47 6.01
C GLY A 158 -2.72 2.53 5.09
N MET A 159 -1.43 2.79 5.29
CA MET A 159 -0.71 3.82 4.54
C MET A 159 -0.24 3.28 3.19
N VAL A 160 -0.56 4.01 2.12
CA VAL A 160 0.00 3.76 0.78
C VAL A 160 0.75 5.00 0.31
N ARG A 161 1.85 4.77 -0.41
CA ARG A 161 2.61 5.82 -1.07
C ARG A 161 2.62 5.53 -2.56
N ILE A 162 2.19 6.52 -3.35
CA ILE A 162 2.20 6.45 -4.82
C ILE A 162 2.82 7.73 -5.36
N ASP A 163 3.59 7.61 -6.44
CA ASP A 163 4.05 8.78 -7.19
C ASP A 163 3.01 9.10 -8.27
N VAL A 164 2.58 10.36 -8.34
CA VAL A 164 1.53 10.79 -9.28
C VAL A 164 2.04 11.93 -10.16
N PRO A 165 1.61 12.01 -11.43
CA PRO A 165 1.93 13.15 -12.26
C PRO A 165 1.22 14.41 -11.77
N VAL A 166 1.87 15.55 -12.02
CA VAL A 166 1.29 16.88 -11.87
C VAL A 166 0.81 17.35 -13.24
N LEU A 167 -0.50 17.53 -13.36
CA LEU A 167 -1.22 17.88 -14.57
C LEU A 167 -1.91 19.25 -14.39
N ASN A 168 -2.39 19.81 -15.50
CA ASN A 168 -3.36 20.91 -15.46
C ASN A 168 -4.75 20.39 -15.12
#